data_AF-A0A3S5DL09-F1
#
_entry.id   AF-A0A3S5DL09-F1
#
_cell.length_a   1.000
_cell.length_b   1.000
_cell.length_c   1.000
_cell.angle_alpha   90.00
_cell.angle_beta   90.00
_cell.angle_gamma   90.00
#
_symmetry.space_group_name_H-M   'P 1'
#
loop_
_entity.id
_entity.type
_entity.pdbx_description
1 polymer ?
#
loop_
_entity_poly.entity_id
_entity_poly.type
_entity_poly.pdbx_seq_one_letter_code
_entity_poly.pdbx_strand_id
1 'polypeptide(L)'
;MRVAILMKKAEADSIKLEHNVAFFIAQNVRSNVRELEGALKRVVAYARFTSQNITLELVKEALKDILAAGNRQVTVDAIQKTVAEYYKIKLSDMHSKKRSRDIARPRQVAMALAKELTQLSLPNIGDAFGAATTPRCCTPARPSPRCAPATPTSPRLRSAAVHAAQLKP
;
A
#
# COMPACT_ATOMS: atom_id res chain seq x y z
N MET A 1 2.62 13.02 -17.92
CA MET A 1 1.86 11.94 -18.60
C MET A 1 0.43 11.81 -18.10
N ARG A 2 0.16 11.57 -16.81
CA ARG A 2 -1.22 11.31 -16.32
C ARG A 2 -2.21 12.47 -16.44
N VAL A 3 -1.77 13.70 -16.16
CA VAL A 3 -2.61 14.91 -16.26
C VAL A 3 -3.13 15.10 -17.69
N ALA A 4 -2.31 14.82 -18.70
CA ALA A 4 -2.68 14.96 -20.10
C ALA A 4 -3.79 13.97 -20.52
N ILE A 5 -3.80 12.75 -19.95
CA ILE A 5 -4.87 11.77 -20.20
C ILE A 5 -6.19 12.27 -19.61
N LEU A 6 -6.16 12.79 -18.38
CA LEU A 6 -7.30 13.41 -17.71
C LEU A 6 -7.86 14.59 -18.49
N MET A 7 -6.99 15.50 -18.98
CA MET A 7 -7.40 16.66 -19.76
C MET A 7 -8.04 16.26 -21.09
N LYS A 8 -7.41 15.36 -21.86
CA LYS A 8 -8.00 14.84 -23.11
C LYS A 8 -9.36 14.17 -22.88
N LYS A 9 -9.54 13.49 -21.74
CA LYS A 9 -10.81 12.85 -21.41
C LYS A 9 -11.88 13.88 -21.03
N ALA A 10 -11.51 14.88 -20.24
CA ALA A 10 -12.40 15.98 -19.88
C ALA A 10 -12.86 16.75 -21.12
N GLU A 11 -11.96 16.99 -22.08
CA GLU A 11 -12.29 17.60 -23.37
C GLU A 11 -13.28 16.74 -24.17
N ALA A 12 -13.04 15.44 -24.28
CA ALA A 12 -13.93 14.51 -24.99
C ALA A 12 -15.35 14.46 -24.39
N ASP A 13 -15.45 14.53 -23.06
CA ASP A 13 -16.72 14.54 -22.34
C ASP A 13 -17.32 15.96 -22.19
N SER A 14 -16.72 16.98 -22.83
CA SER A 14 -17.12 18.40 -22.78
C SER A 14 -17.23 18.98 -21.36
N ILE A 15 -16.35 18.55 -20.47
CA ILE A 15 -16.29 18.99 -19.06
C ILE A 15 -15.29 20.14 -18.93
N LYS A 16 -15.72 21.26 -18.34
CA LYS A 16 -14.82 22.35 -17.94
C LYS A 16 -14.04 21.95 -16.68
N LEU A 17 -12.83 21.42 -16.87
CA LEU A 17 -11.92 21.02 -15.80
C LEU A 17 -10.72 21.98 -15.74
N GLU A 18 -10.48 22.59 -14.59
CA GLU A 18 -9.29 23.42 -14.38
C GLU A 18 -8.03 22.56 -14.26
N HIS A 19 -6.90 23.08 -14.74
CA HIS A 19 -5.63 22.34 -14.72
C HIS A 19 -5.20 21.95 -13.29
N ASN A 20 -5.44 22.84 -12.32
CA ASN A 20 -5.15 22.59 -10.90
C ASN A 20 -5.92 21.38 -10.36
N VAL A 21 -7.20 21.24 -10.76
CA VAL A 21 -8.02 20.09 -10.38
C VAL A 21 -7.50 18.80 -11.02
N ALA A 22 -7.18 18.84 -12.31
CA ALA A 22 -6.62 17.69 -13.02
C ALA A 22 -5.30 17.21 -12.38
N PHE A 23 -4.45 18.16 -11.98
CA PHE A 23 -3.21 17.86 -11.27
C PHE A 23 -3.47 17.19 -9.92
N PHE A 24 -4.41 17.72 -9.14
CA PHE A 24 -4.77 17.15 -7.84
C PHE A 24 -5.27 15.70 -7.95
N ILE A 25 -6.14 15.41 -8.93
CA ILE A 25 -6.64 14.05 -9.17
C ILE A 25 -5.48 13.12 -9.57
N ALA A 26 -4.61 13.57 -10.47
CA ALA A 26 -3.48 12.77 -10.94
C ALA A 26 -2.43 12.47 -9.85
N GLN A 27 -2.28 13.36 -8.87
CA GLN A 27 -1.34 13.18 -7.75
C GLN A 27 -1.87 12.18 -6.72
N ASN A 28 -3.19 12.22 -6.45
CA ASN A 28 -3.83 11.37 -5.45
C ASN A 28 -4.14 9.97 -5.98
N VAL A 29 -4.54 9.85 -7.25
CA VAL A 29 -4.85 8.55 -7.87
C VAL A 29 -3.57 7.98 -8.49
N ARG A 30 -2.81 7.24 -7.67
CA ARG A 30 -1.55 6.61 -8.12
C ARG A 30 -1.75 5.32 -8.93
N SER A 31 -2.96 4.78 -8.95
CA SER A 31 -3.31 3.50 -9.56
C SER A 31 -3.41 3.51 -11.09
N ASN A 32 -3.85 2.40 -11.68
CA ASN A 32 -4.00 2.19 -13.12
C ASN A 32 -4.89 3.25 -13.83
N VAL A 33 -4.73 3.39 -15.16
CA VAL A 33 -5.48 4.35 -15.99
C VAL A 33 -7.00 4.26 -15.78
N ARG A 34 -7.53 3.04 -15.59
CA ARG A 34 -8.96 2.79 -15.35
C ARG A 34 -9.48 3.44 -14.06
N GLU A 35 -8.68 3.46 -13.00
CA GLU A 35 -9.06 4.14 -11.75
C GLU A 35 -9.00 5.66 -11.89
N LEU A 36 -8.07 6.18 -12.69
CA LEU A 36 -7.99 7.60 -13.01
C LEU A 36 -9.25 8.09 -13.73
N GLU A 37 -9.71 7.33 -14.73
CA GLU A 37 -10.98 7.60 -15.41
C GLU A 37 -12.20 7.45 -14.49
N GLY A 38 -12.19 6.42 -13.64
CA GLY A 38 -13.25 6.20 -12.65
C GLY A 38 -13.33 7.30 -11.59
N ALA A 39 -12.21 7.90 -11.22
CA ALA A 39 -12.16 9.06 -10.32
C ALA A 39 -12.77 10.31 -10.98
N LEU A 40 -12.41 10.59 -12.25
CA LEU A 40 -13.00 11.70 -13.01
C LEU A 40 -14.53 11.58 -13.10
N LYS A 41 -15.04 10.40 -13.48
CA LYS A 41 -16.49 10.16 -13.57
C LYS A 41 -17.22 10.37 -12.26
N ARG A 42 -16.62 9.98 -11.13
CA ARG A 42 -17.18 10.21 -9.79
C ARG A 42 -17.25 11.69 -9.44
N VAL A 43 -16.19 12.45 -9.70
CA VAL A 43 -16.18 13.91 -9.49
C VAL A 43 -17.28 14.58 -10.32
N VAL A 44 -17.43 14.18 -11.58
CA VAL A 44 -18.47 14.72 -12.47
C VAL A 44 -19.87 14.37 -11.98
N ALA A 45 -20.10 13.13 -11.56
CA ALA A 45 -21.39 12.71 -11.00
C ALA A 45 -21.72 13.50 -9.72
N TYR A 46 -20.74 13.72 -8.86
CA TYR A 46 -20.91 14.49 -7.62
C TYR A 46 -21.17 15.98 -7.89
N ALA A 47 -20.47 16.56 -8.87
CA ALA A 47 -20.70 17.94 -9.31
C ALA A 47 -22.11 18.12 -9.90
N ARG A 48 -22.59 17.13 -10.68
CA ARG A 48 -23.96 17.11 -11.20
C ARG A 48 -25.00 16.99 -10.09
N PHE A 49 -24.73 16.18 -9.06
CA PHE A 49 -25.64 16.02 -7.92
C PHE A 49 -25.72 17.29 -7.07
N THR A 50 -24.58 17.95 -6.84
CA THR A 50 -24.49 19.18 -6.03
C THR A 50 -24.87 20.43 -6.83
N SER A 51 -25.02 20.32 -8.16
CA SER A 51 -25.23 21.45 -9.09
C SER A 51 -24.20 22.57 -8.92
N GLN A 52 -22.97 22.20 -8.57
CA GLN A 52 -21.86 23.13 -8.36
C GLN A 52 -20.77 22.93 -9.42
N ASN A 53 -19.99 23.98 -9.62
CA ASN A 53 -18.80 23.91 -10.47
C ASN A 53 -17.75 22.97 -9.84
N ILE A 54 -16.92 22.37 -10.69
CA ILE A 54 -15.86 21.45 -10.25
C ILE A 54 -14.73 22.27 -9.62
N THR A 55 -14.83 22.53 -8.32
CA THR A 55 -13.78 23.16 -7.50
C THR A 55 -12.90 22.12 -6.81
N LEU A 56 -11.73 22.54 -6.32
CA LEU A 56 -10.82 21.67 -5.58
C LEU A 56 -11.45 21.07 -4.31
N GLU A 57 -12.34 21.82 -3.65
CA GLU A 57 -13.04 21.37 -2.43
C GLU A 57 -14.00 20.23 -2.74
N LEU A 58 -14.82 20.40 -3.78
CA LEU A 58 -15.74 19.37 -4.25
C LEU A 58 -15.02 18.09 -4.67
N VAL A 59 -13.86 18.22 -5.31
CA VAL A 59 -13.02 17.08 -5.71
C VAL A 59 -12.47 16.34 -4.49
N LYS A 60 -12.01 17.05 -3.45
CA LYS A 60 -11.54 16.41 -2.21
C LYS A 60 -12.65 15.61 -1.54
N GLU A 61 -13.87 16.14 -1.54
CA GLU A 61 -15.02 15.49 -0.93
C GLU A 61 -15.48 14.28 -1.74
N ALA A 62 -15.61 14.43 -3.06
CA ALA A 62 -15.97 13.34 -3.98
C ALA A 62 -14.93 12.20 -4.01
N LEU A 63 -13.65 12.50 -3.76
CA LEU A 63 -12.57 11.52 -3.74
C LEU A 63 -12.26 10.97 -2.34
N LYS A 64 -12.97 11.41 -1.29
CA LYS A 64 -12.71 10.99 0.09
C LYS A 64 -12.75 9.47 0.25
N ASP A 65 -13.66 8.79 -0.44
CA ASP A 65 -13.76 7.32 -0.42
C ASP A 65 -12.57 6.63 -1.10
N ILE A 66 -12.05 7.19 -2.19
CA ILE A 66 -10.88 6.66 -2.90
C ILE A 66 -9.63 6.86 -2.05
N LEU A 67 -9.50 8.04 -1.44
CA LEU A 67 -8.41 8.36 -0.54
C LEU A 67 -8.43 7.44 0.70
N ALA A 68 -9.61 7.23 1.28
CA ALA A 68 -9.81 6.29 2.39
C ALA A 68 -9.50 4.84 2.01
N ALA A 69 -9.85 4.41 0.80
CA ALA A 69 -9.53 3.07 0.30
C ALA A 69 -8.03 2.89 0.02
N GLY A 70 -7.36 3.93 -0.49
CA GLY A 70 -5.91 3.93 -0.71
C GLY A 70 -5.10 3.85 0.59
N ASN A 71 -5.56 4.52 1.65
CA ASN A 71 -4.92 4.47 2.97
C ASN A 71 -5.05 3.11 3.67
N ARG A 72 -5.93 2.22 3.22
CA ARG A 72 -6.09 0.87 3.79
C ARG A 72 -5.07 -0.14 3.26
N GLN A 73 -4.17 0.26 2.36
CA GLN A 73 -3.12 -0.62 1.89
C GLN A 73 -2.10 -0.84 3.00
N VAL A 74 -2.01 -2.09 3.46
CA VAL A 74 -0.99 -2.53 4.40
C VAL A 74 0.38 -2.35 3.74
N THR A 75 1.18 -1.42 4.25
CA THR A 75 2.57 -1.25 3.79
C THR A 75 3.51 -2.16 4.57
N VAL A 76 4.64 -2.53 3.95
CA VAL A 76 5.67 -3.34 4.62
C VAL A 76 6.18 -2.63 5.87
N ASP A 77 6.33 -1.31 5.84
CA ASP A 77 6.74 -0.50 6.99
C ASP A 77 5.75 -0.59 8.17
N ALA A 78 4.44 -0.63 7.90
CA ALA A 78 3.42 -0.77 8.93
C ALA A 78 3.49 -2.15 9.61
N ILE A 79 3.68 -3.21 8.80
CA ILE A 79 3.91 -4.56 9.32
C ILE A 79 5.18 -4.57 10.16
N GLN A 80 6.25 -3.95 9.67
CA GLN A 80 7.51 -3.91 10.38
C GLN A 80 7.39 -3.28 11.78
N LYS A 81 6.70 -2.14 11.87
CA LYS A 81 6.42 -1.45 13.13
C LYS A 81 5.62 -2.31 14.09
N THR A 82 4.53 -2.91 13.61
CA THR A 82 3.64 -3.72 14.44
C THR A 82 4.36 -4.95 15.00
N VAL A 83 5.17 -5.61 14.17
CA VAL A 83 5.95 -6.77 14.61
C VAL A 83 7.07 -6.35 15.57
N ALA A 84 7.75 -5.23 15.30
CA ALA A 84 8.78 -4.69 16.18
C ALA A 84 8.24 -4.37 17.58
N GLU A 85 7.05 -3.76 17.65
CA GLU A 85 6.36 -3.46 18.91
C GLU A 85 5.95 -4.72 19.67
N TYR A 86 5.38 -5.71 18.96
CA TYR A 86 4.96 -6.98 19.57
C TYR A 86 6.13 -7.78 20.18
N TYR A 87 7.27 -7.84 19.47
CA TYR A 87 8.46 -8.55 19.94
C TYR A 87 9.41 -7.67 20.76
N LYS A 88 9.08 -6.39 20.99
CA LYS A 88 9.90 -5.41 21.72
C LYS A 88 11.33 -5.28 21.15
N ILE A 89 11.45 -5.26 19.83
CA ILE A 89 12.72 -5.06 19.11
C ILE A 89 12.76 -3.69 18.44
N LYS A 90 13.96 -3.18 18.14
CA LYS A 90 14.11 -1.93 17.37
C LYS A 90 13.91 -2.21 15.89
N LEU A 91 13.30 -1.26 15.18
CA LEU A 91 13.17 -1.31 13.70
C LEU A 91 14.53 -1.41 12.99
N SER A 92 15.58 -0.80 13.56
CA SER A 92 16.95 -0.88 13.07
C SER A 92 17.50 -2.31 13.06
N ASP A 93 17.10 -3.14 14.02
CA ASP A 93 17.54 -4.53 14.12
C ASP A 93 16.90 -5.42 13.05
N MET A 94 15.74 -5.02 12.52
CA MET A 94 15.08 -5.75 11.43
C MET A 94 15.82 -5.63 10.10
N HIS A 95 16.58 -4.56 9.90
CA HIS A 95 17.43 -4.33 8.73
C HIS A 95 18.87 -4.86 8.94
N SER A 96 19.21 -5.27 10.16
CA SER A 96 20.55 -5.71 10.50
C SER A 96 20.89 -7.10 9.93
N LYS A 97 22.16 -7.36 9.66
CA LYS A 97 22.66 -8.70 9.25
C LYS A 97 22.71 -9.71 10.40
N LYS A 98 22.38 -9.31 11.63
CA LYS A 98 22.36 -10.18 12.82
C LYS A 98 21.37 -11.34 12.63
N ARG A 99 21.82 -12.55 12.92
CA ARG A 99 21.03 -13.80 12.82
C ARG A 99 20.66 -14.41 14.17
N SER A 100 20.69 -13.61 15.25
CA SER A 100 20.22 -14.08 16.55
C SER A 100 18.76 -14.53 16.46
N ARG A 101 18.40 -15.59 17.18
CA ARG A 101 17.04 -16.14 17.21
C ARG A 101 15.99 -15.09 17.57
N ASP A 102 16.36 -14.14 18.43
CA ASP A 102 15.50 -13.05 18.91
C ASP A 102 15.17 -12.01 17.84
N ILE A 103 15.98 -11.92 16.78
CA ILE A 103 15.78 -11.00 15.65
C ILE A 103 15.27 -11.75 14.41
N ALA A 104 15.78 -12.96 14.19
CA ALA A 104 15.42 -13.78 13.03
C ALA A 104 13.96 -14.23 13.05
N ARG A 105 13.42 -14.62 14.22
CA ARG A 105 12.00 -15.03 14.34
C ARG A 105 11.02 -13.89 14.03
N PRO A 106 11.14 -12.69 14.66
CA PRO A 106 10.29 -11.56 14.31
C PRO A 106 10.36 -11.20 12.83
N ARG A 107 11.55 -11.26 12.21
CA ARG A 107 11.72 -10.96 10.78
C ARG A 107 10.99 -11.95 9.88
N GLN A 108 11.09 -13.24 10.17
CA GLN A 108 10.35 -14.28 9.43
C GLN A 108 8.83 -14.08 9.52
N VAL A 109 8.34 -13.73 10.72
CA VAL A 109 6.93 -13.42 10.94
C VAL A 109 6.50 -12.18 10.16
N ALA A 110 7.31 -11.11 10.16
CA ALA A 110 7.04 -9.90 9.39
C ALA A 110 7.02 -10.17 7.87
N MET A 111 7.93 -10.99 7.35
CA MET A 111 7.95 -11.38 5.94
C MET A 111 6.76 -12.26 5.55
N ALA A 112 6.36 -13.19 6.41
CA ALA A 112 5.17 -14.02 6.19
C ALA A 112 3.90 -13.15 6.15
N LEU A 113 3.74 -12.22 7.09
CA LEU A 113 2.65 -11.25 7.10
C LEU A 113 2.70 -10.34 5.87
N ALA A 114 3.87 -9.88 5.45
CA ALA A 114 4.01 -9.08 4.23
C ALA A 114 3.58 -9.88 2.99
N LYS A 115 3.88 -11.18 2.94
CA LYS A 115 3.47 -12.04 1.83
C LYS A 115 1.95 -12.30 1.80
N GLU A 116 1.31 -12.40 2.96
CA GLU A 116 -0.14 -12.60 3.06
C GLU A 116 -0.95 -11.32 2.85
N LEU A 117 -0.48 -10.19 3.40
CA LEU A 117 -1.23 -8.94 3.46
C LEU A 117 -0.90 -8.00 2.29
N THR A 118 0.22 -8.20 1.59
CA THR A 118 0.63 -7.39 0.44
C THR A 118 0.76 -8.25 -0.81
N GLN A 119 0.53 -7.65 -1.99
CA GLN A 119 0.70 -8.32 -3.28
C GLN A 119 2.16 -8.25 -3.80
N LEU A 120 3.12 -7.97 -2.92
CA LEU A 120 4.52 -7.82 -3.31
C LEU A 120 5.17 -9.17 -3.64
N SER A 121 6.12 -9.12 -4.58
CA SER A 121 6.96 -10.27 -4.92
C SER A 121 7.95 -10.55 -3.77
N LEU A 122 8.37 -11.80 -3.63
CA LEU A 122 9.37 -12.21 -2.65
C LEU A 122 10.68 -11.37 -2.71
N PRO A 123 11.25 -11.04 -3.90
CA PRO A 123 12.44 -10.18 -3.95
C PRO A 123 12.15 -8.78 -3.41
N ASN A 124 11.02 -8.16 -3.79
CA ASN A 124 10.67 -6.82 -3.32
C ASN A 124 10.46 -6.78 -1.79
N ILE A 125 9.91 -7.86 -1.21
CA ILE A 125 9.80 -8.00 0.24
C ILE A 125 11.20 -8.14 0.84
N GLY A 126 12.06 -9.00 0.29
CA GLY A 126 13.44 -9.18 0.76
C GLY A 126 14.26 -7.88 0.78
N ASP A 127 14.13 -7.06 -0.26
CA ASP A 127 14.80 -5.76 -0.36
C ASP A 127 14.34 -4.80 0.74
N ALA A 128 13.04 -4.79 1.06
CA ALA A 128 12.47 -3.97 2.13
C ALA A 128 12.94 -4.38 3.55
N PHE A 129 13.43 -5.60 3.75
CA PHE A 129 14.02 -6.07 5.02
C PHE A 129 15.56 -6.16 4.97
N GLY A 130 16.18 -5.61 3.91
CA GLY A 130 17.60 -5.70 3.62
C GLY A 130 17.96 -6.99 2.87
N ALA A 131 18.67 -6.84 1.74
CA ALA A 131 19.04 -7.89 0.77
C ALA A 131 19.70 -9.17 1.35
N ALA A 132 20.16 -9.16 2.61
CA ALA A 132 20.76 -10.31 3.28
C ALA A 132 19.75 -11.23 3.99
N THR A 133 18.47 -10.88 3.98
CA THR A 133 17.41 -11.58 4.72
C THR A 133 16.79 -12.73 3.93
N THR A 134 16.93 -12.77 2.59
CA THR A 134 16.48 -13.91 1.78
C THR A 134 17.08 -15.17 2.40
N PRO A 135 16.25 -16.09 2.95
CA PRO A 135 16.77 -17.34 3.46
C PRO A 135 17.61 -17.94 2.35
N ARG A 136 18.81 -18.44 2.64
CA ARG A 136 19.62 -19.15 1.63
C ARG A 136 18.86 -20.32 0.97
N CYS A 137 17.74 -20.73 1.56
CA CYS A 137 16.82 -21.74 1.09
C CYS A 137 15.76 -21.23 0.06
N CYS A 138 15.70 -19.92 -0.22
CA CYS A 138 14.78 -19.28 -1.17
C CYS A 138 15.51 -18.67 -2.37
N THR A 139 16.61 -19.28 -2.83
CA THR A 139 17.12 -19.01 -4.18
C THR A 139 16.21 -19.72 -5.20
N PRO A 140 16.01 -19.15 -6.40
CA PRO A 140 15.15 -19.74 -7.43
C PRO A 140 15.58 -21.16 -7.86
N ALA A 141 16.79 -21.59 -7.48
CA ALA A 141 17.35 -22.88 -7.85
C ALA A 141 16.89 -24.09 -7.02
N ARG A 142 16.30 -23.94 -5.81
CA ARG A 142 15.80 -25.08 -5.00
C ARG A 142 14.64 -24.68 -4.06
N PRO A 143 13.37 -24.95 -4.43
CA PRO A 143 12.25 -24.80 -3.51
C PRO A 143 12.29 -25.95 -2.49
N SER A 144 12.77 -25.70 -1.27
CA SER A 144 12.75 -26.71 -0.20
C SER A 144 11.50 -26.56 0.68
N PRO A 145 10.81 -27.67 1.06
CA PRO A 145 9.64 -27.62 1.95
C PRO A 145 9.97 -27.15 3.38
N ARG A 146 11.26 -27.00 3.72
CA ARG A 146 11.74 -26.44 5.00
C ARG A 146 11.67 -24.91 5.08
N CYS A 147 11.38 -24.21 3.98
CA CYS A 147 11.22 -22.75 3.96
C CYS A 147 9.77 -22.30 4.15
N ALA A 148 8.82 -23.21 4.38
CA ALA A 148 7.52 -22.81 4.90
C ALA A 148 7.75 -22.12 6.25
N PRO A 149 7.22 -20.91 6.50
CA PRO A 149 7.32 -20.30 7.81
C PRO A 149 6.58 -21.22 8.80
N ALA A 150 7.33 -22.06 9.50
CA ALA A 150 6.82 -22.91 10.57
C ALA A 150 6.57 -22.03 11.81
N THR A 151 5.60 -21.14 11.73
CA THR A 151 5.04 -20.48 12.91
C THR A 151 3.55 -20.27 12.70
N PRO A 152 2.70 -20.73 13.64
CA PRO A 152 1.35 -20.21 13.71
C PRO A 152 1.49 -18.73 14.06
N THR A 153 1.30 -17.85 13.08
CA THR A 153 1.11 -16.42 13.37
C THR A 153 -0.02 -16.34 14.38
N SER A 154 0.29 -15.88 15.59
CA SER A 154 -0.74 -15.68 16.61
C SER A 154 -1.89 -14.89 15.97
N PRO A 155 -3.14 -15.38 16.03
CA PRO A 155 -4.28 -14.68 15.44
C PRO A 155 -4.37 -13.23 15.90
N ARG A 156 -3.88 -12.95 17.12
CA ARG A 156 -3.78 -11.61 17.71
C ARG A 156 -2.79 -10.71 16.97
N LEU A 157 -1.62 -11.22 16.58
CA LEU A 157 -0.63 -10.45 15.82
C LEU A 157 -1.09 -10.16 14.40
N ARG A 158 -1.76 -11.14 13.77
CA ARG A 158 -2.35 -10.96 12.43
C ARG A 158 -3.46 -9.91 12.45
N SER A 159 -4.37 -10.01 13.41
CA SER A 159 -5.41 -9.01 13.61
C SER A 159 -4.83 -7.63 13.93
N ALA A 160 -3.80 -7.55 14.80
CA ALA A 160 -3.13 -6.30 15.13
C ALA A 160 -2.43 -5.67 13.92
N ALA A 161 -1.76 -6.44 13.07
CA ALA A 161 -1.11 -5.95 11.85
C ALA A 161 -2.14 -5.41 10.84
N VAL A 162 -3.30 -6.05 10.72
CA VAL A 162 -4.40 -5.58 9.86
C VAL A 162 -5.02 -4.30 10.43
N HIS A 163 -5.27 -4.24 11.74
CA HIS A 163 -5.84 -3.04 12.38
C HIS A 163 -4.86 -1.86 12.39
N ALA A 164 -3.59 -2.08 12.72
CA ALA A 164 -2.55 -1.05 12.73
C ALA A 164 -2.25 -0.48 11.32
N ALA A 165 -2.48 -1.27 10.29
CA ALA A 165 -2.40 -0.81 8.90
C ALA A 165 -3.64 -0.02 8.45
N GLN A 166 -4.79 -0.22 9.09
CA GLN A 166 -6.05 0.48 8.78
C GLN A 166 -6.24 1.76 9.62
N LEU A 167 -5.54 1.86 10.76
CA LEU A 167 -5.59 2.98 11.69
C LEU A 167 -4.37 3.89 11.50
N LYS A 168 -4.38 4.68 10.44
CA LYS A 168 -3.67 5.96 10.45
C LYS A 168 -4.59 7.04 9.87
N PRO A 169 -4.80 8.17 10.60
CA PRO A 169 -5.53 9.31 10.07
C PRO A 169 -4.82 9.92 8.85
#